data_AF-A0A9D0GZT0-F1
#
_entry.id   AF-A0A9D0GZT0-F1
#
_cell.length_a   1.000
_cell.length_b   1.000
_cell.length_c   1.000
_cell.angle_alpha   90.00
_cell.angle_beta   90.00
_cell.angle_gamma   90.00
#
_symmetry.space_group_name_H-M   'P 1'
#
loop_
_entity.id
_entity.type
_entity.pdbx_description
1 polymer ?
#
loop_
_entity_poly.entity_id
_entity_poly.type
_entity_poly.pdbx_seq_one_letter_code
_entity_poly.pdbx_strand_id
1 'polypeptide(L)'
;MISRNFKIYELDSFLKRFGNVFSQKGYEILKKQKMTEKNFPEIVVLTLSKDKKIFRVSFVLDKNGITITAVGIKDKNLKKEITDLLELLQ
;
A
#
# COMPACT_ATOMS: atom_id res chain seq x y z
N MET A 1 -0.90 12.78 2.29
CA MET A 1 -0.12 11.57 2.62
C MET A 1 -0.84 10.78 3.71
N ILE A 2 -0.84 9.45 3.61
CA ILE A 2 -1.28 8.52 4.66
C ILE A 2 -0.09 7.59 4.92
N SER A 3 0.24 7.31 6.19
CA SER A 3 1.30 6.37 6.55
C SER A 3 0.86 5.52 7.75
N ARG A 4 1.13 4.21 7.70
CA ARG A 4 0.79 3.23 8.75
C ARG A 4 1.90 2.18 8.84
N ASN A 5 2.23 1.76 10.06
CA ASN A 5 3.17 0.67 10.32
C ASN A 5 2.41 -0.55 10.87
N PHE A 6 2.75 -1.73 10.36
CA PHE A 6 2.17 -3.01 10.75
C PHE A 6 3.27 -3.92 11.28
N LYS A 7 3.04 -4.56 12.43
CA LYS A 7 3.94 -5.57 13.03
C LYS A 7 3.85 -6.91 12.31
N ILE A 8 3.96 -6.87 10.99
CA ILE A 8 3.91 -8.01 10.06
C ILE A 8 5.21 -8.01 9.28
N TYR A 9 5.79 -9.19 9.09
CA TYR A 9 7.11 -9.37 8.49
C TYR A 9 7.08 -10.18 7.17
N GLU A 10 5.91 -10.68 6.78
CA GLU A 10 5.70 -11.42 5.54
C GLU A 10 5.17 -10.50 4.44
N LEU A 11 6.06 -9.88 3.66
CA LEU A 11 5.66 -8.90 2.65
C LEU A 11 4.75 -9.47 1.56
N ASP A 12 5.04 -10.67 1.04
CA ASP A 12 4.24 -11.25 -0.04
C ASP A 12 2.82 -11.62 0.40
N SER A 13 2.67 -12.21 1.59
CA SER A 13 1.36 -12.48 2.23
C SER A 13 0.58 -11.19 2.44
N PHE A 14 1.26 -10.16 2.93
CA PHE A 14 0.66 -8.85 3.18
C PHE A 14 0.23 -8.15 1.89
N LEU A 15 1.04 -8.18 0.83
CA LEU A 15 0.70 -7.63 -0.48
C LEU A 15 -0.51 -8.34 -1.11
N LYS A 16 -0.64 -9.66 -0.93
CA LYS A 16 -1.84 -10.41 -1.36
C LYS A 16 -3.09 -9.95 -0.60
N ARG A 17 -3.01 -9.82 0.74
CA ARG A 17 -4.13 -9.31 1.56
C ARG A 17 -4.52 -7.88 1.15
N PHE A 18 -3.54 -7.00 0.98
CA PHE A 18 -3.73 -5.64 0.46
C PHE A 18 -4.44 -5.66 -0.90
N GLY A 19 -3.92 -6.44 -1.85
CA GLY A 19 -4.49 -6.55 -3.19
C GLY A 19 -5.95 -7.00 -3.17
N ASN A 20 -6.30 -7.98 -2.33
CA ASN A 20 -7.67 -8.47 -2.18
C ASN A 20 -8.62 -7.42 -1.60
N VAL A 21 -8.22 -6.73 -0.52
CA VAL A 21 -9.05 -5.70 0.12
C VAL A 21 -9.31 -4.54 -0.85
N PHE A 22 -8.28 -4.11 -1.57
CA PHE A 22 -8.40 -2.98 -2.50
C PHE A 22 -9.15 -3.37 -3.78
N SER A 23 -8.95 -4.58 -4.34
CA SER A 23 -9.70 -5.01 -5.52
C SER A 23 -11.19 -5.17 -5.26
N GLN A 24 -11.59 -5.68 -4.08
CA GLN A 24 -12.99 -5.75 -3.64
C GLN A 24 -13.68 -4.39 -3.55
N LYS A 25 -12.90 -3.30 -3.47
CA LYS A 25 -13.39 -1.92 -3.44
C LYS A 25 -13.25 -1.18 -4.78
N GLY A 26 -12.94 -1.93 -5.84
CA GLY A 26 -12.85 -1.40 -7.20
C GLY A 26 -11.54 -0.68 -7.51
N TYR A 27 -10.48 -0.88 -6.73
CA TYR A 27 -9.16 -0.37 -7.06
C TYR A 27 -8.44 -1.33 -8.00
N GLU A 28 -7.78 -0.76 -9.02
CA GLU A 28 -6.96 -1.48 -9.97
C GLU A 28 -5.47 -1.19 -9.72
N ILE A 29 -4.62 -2.21 -9.76
CA ILE A 29 -3.16 -2.05 -9.70
C ILE A 29 -2.64 -1.87 -11.12
N LEU A 30 -2.27 -0.64 -11.48
CA LEU A 30 -1.75 -0.30 -12.81
C LEU A 30 -0.28 -0.69 -13.01
N LYS A 31 0.53 -0.59 -11.93
CA LYS A 31 1.96 -0.87 -11.99
C LYS A 31 2.47 -1.36 -10.65
N LYS A 32 3.34 -2.38 -10.69
CA LYS A 32 4.12 -2.85 -9.54
C LYS A 32 5.60 -2.64 -9.82
N GLN A 33 6.32 -2.06 -8.88
CA GLN A 33 7.78 -1.93 -8.89
C GLN A 33 8.33 -2.54 -7.61
N LYS A 34 9.36 -3.37 -7.72
CA LYS A 34 10.06 -3.97 -6.58
C LYS A 34 11.50 -3.49 -6.61
N MET A 35 11.97 -2.95 -5.49
CA MET A 35 13.35 -2.52 -5.31
C MET A 35 13.91 -3.30 -4.12
N THR A 36 14.95 -4.08 -4.40
CA THR A 36 15.64 -4.90 -3.42
C THR A 36 17.13 -4.73 -3.68
N GLU A 37 17.83 -4.08 -2.77
CA GLU A 37 19.29 -3.95 -2.81
C GLU A 37 19.90 -4.63 -1.57
N LYS A 38 21.12 -5.17 -1.71
CA LYS A 38 21.85 -5.74 -0.57
C LYS A 38 21.97 -4.67 0.53
N ASN A 39 21.55 -5.00 1.75
CA ASN A 39 21.54 -4.13 2.93
C ASN A 39 20.49 -3.00 2.95
N PHE A 40 19.53 -2.99 2.02
CA PHE A 40 18.38 -2.08 2.05
C PHE A 40 17.09 -2.81 2.42
N PRO A 41 16.11 -2.11 3.04
CA PRO A 41 14.78 -2.67 3.25
C PRO A 41 14.14 -3.07 1.93
N GLU A 42 13.32 -4.12 1.94
CA GLU A 42 12.59 -4.53 0.75
C GLU A 42 11.46 -3.54 0.48
N ILE A 43 11.48 -2.92 -0.70
CA ILE A 43 10.51 -1.88 -1.08
C ILE A 43 9.67 -2.36 -2.25
N VAL A 44 8.36 -2.27 -2.10
CA VAL A 44 7.40 -2.47 -3.19
C VAL A 44 6.59 -1.20 -3.37
N VAL A 45 6.45 -0.73 -4.61
CA VAL A 45 5.61 0.42 -4.95
C VAL A 45 4.53 -0.03 -5.91
N LEU A 46 3.28 0.22 -5.53
CA LEU A 46 2.09 -0.01 -6.35
C LEU A 46 1.52 1.34 -6.81
N THR A 47 1.23 1.46 -8.10
CA THR A 47 0.37 2.52 -8.62
C THR A 47 -1.04 1.99 -8.71
N LEU A 48 -1.98 2.64 -8.04
CA LEU A 48 -3.39 2.27 -8.00
C LEU A 48 -4.26 3.29 -8.73
N SER A 49 -5.36 2.81 -9.29
CA SER A 49 -6.39 3.61 -9.94
C SER A 49 -7.78 3.27 -9.40
N LYS A 50 -8.62 4.28 -9.22
CA LYS A 50 -10.06 4.15 -8.96
C LYS A 50 -10.76 5.40 -9.50
N ASP A 51 -11.82 5.25 -10.30
CA ASP A 51 -12.61 6.36 -10.85
C ASP A 51 -11.74 7.46 -11.51
N LYS A 52 -10.75 7.05 -12.32
CA LYS A 52 -9.74 7.93 -12.97
C LYS A 52 -8.79 8.66 -12.01
N LYS A 53 -8.88 8.42 -10.70
CA LYS A 53 -7.94 8.94 -9.70
C LYS A 53 -6.78 7.95 -9.56
N ILE A 54 -5.56 8.45 -9.71
CA ILE A 54 -4.33 7.65 -9.61
C ILE A 54 -3.54 8.09 -8.39
N PHE A 55 -3.06 7.13 -7.61
CA PHE A 55 -2.21 7.35 -6.46
C PHE A 55 -1.18 6.23 -6.32
N ARG A 56 -0.16 6.44 -5.49
CA ARG A 56 0.90 5.45 -5.26
C ARG A 56 0.89 5.00 -3.82
N VAL A 57 1.18 3.73 -3.61
CA VAL A 57 1.34 3.10 -2.30
C VAL A 57 2.69 2.42 -2.27
N SER A 58 3.58 2.84 -1.38
CA SER A 58 4.82 2.15 -1.09
C SER A 58 4.68 1.27 0.15
N PHE A 59 5.35 0.13 0.11
CA PHE A 59 5.48 -0.84 1.18
C PHE A 59 6.97 -0.97 1.46
N VAL A 60 7.38 -0.74 2.69
CA VAL A 60 8.77 -0.84 3.13
C VAL A 60 8.80 -1.88 4.23
N LEU A 61 9.44 -3.02 3.98
CA LEU A 61 9.69 -4.04 4.99
C LEU A 61 11.05 -3.77 5.65
N ASP A 62 11.04 -3.48 6.94
CA ASP A 62 12.24 -3.32 7.76
C ASP A 62 12.14 -4.11 9.08
N LYS A 63 13.11 -3.92 9.99
CA LYS A 63 13.16 -4.59 11.30
C LYS A 63 11.93 -4.31 12.20
N ASN A 64 11.17 -3.27 11.93
CA ASN A 64 9.99 -2.88 12.67
C ASN A 64 8.68 -3.39 12.06
N GLY A 65 8.75 -4.07 10.91
CA GLY A 65 7.61 -4.61 10.16
C GLY A 65 7.41 -3.90 8.83
N ILE A 66 6.18 -3.93 8.32
CA ILE A 66 5.81 -3.31 7.04
C ILE A 66 5.26 -1.91 7.30
N THR A 67 5.92 -0.91 6.72
CA THR A 67 5.41 0.47 6.67
C THR A 67 4.78 0.73 5.31
N ILE A 68 3.50 1.11 5.31
CA ILE A 68 2.77 1.53 4.12
C ILE A 68 2.75 3.05 4.06
N THR A 69 3.01 3.62 2.89
CA THR A 69 2.81 5.05 2.64
C THR A 69 2.05 5.28 1.35
N ALA A 70 0.91 5.98 1.43
CA ALA A 70 0.11 6.37 0.28
C ALA A 70 0.26 7.87 -0.04
N VAL A 71 0.61 8.17 -1.29
CA VAL A 71 0.88 9.51 -1.81
C VAL A 71 0.09 9.80 -3.09
N GLY A 72 -0.13 11.08 -3.41
CA GLY A 72 -0.93 11.50 -4.57
C GLY A 72 -2.45 11.60 -4.30
N ILE A 73 -2.90 11.33 -3.08
CA ILE A 73 -4.31 11.44 -2.68
C ILE A 73 -4.63 12.89 -2.29
N LYS A 74 -5.38 13.60 -3.15
CA LYS A 74 -5.86 14.98 -2.89
C LYS A 74 -7.29 15.06 -2.35
N ASP A 75 -8.11 14.07 -2.68
CA ASP A 75 -9.52 14.00 -2.32
C ASP A 75 -9.69 13.53 -0.86
N LYS A 76 -10.46 14.29 -0.06
CA LYS A 76 -10.68 13.99 1.37
C LYS A 76 -11.46 12.70 1.60
N ASN A 77 -12.46 12.41 0.77
CA ASN A 77 -13.28 11.20 0.89
C ASN A 77 -12.45 9.97 0.52
N LEU A 78 -11.66 10.06 -0.55
CA LEU A 78 -10.72 9.02 -0.93
C LEU A 78 -9.66 8.79 0.17
N LYS A 79 -9.16 9.86 0.78
CA LYS A 79 -8.21 9.77 1.90
C LYS A 79 -8.81 9.00 3.08
N LYS A 80 -10.06 9.29 3.43
CA LYS A 80 -10.78 8.59 4.49
C LYS A 80 -10.97 7.11 4.13
N GLU A 81 -11.50 6.84 2.95
CA GLU A 81 -11.71 5.47 2.46
C GLU A 81 -10.43 4.62 2.52
N ILE A 82 -9.31 5.15 2.00
CA ILE A 82 -8.03 4.43 2.04
C ILE A 82 -7.58 4.20 3.49
N THR A 83 -7.79 5.17 4.39
CA THR A 83 -7.45 5.01 5.81
C THR A 83 -8.24 3.86 6.42
N ASP A 84 -9.56 3.82 6.18
CA ASP A 84 -10.46 2.78 6.68
C ASP A 84 -10.07 1.38 6.12
N LEU A 85 -9.69 1.31 4.84
CA LEU A 85 -9.23 0.04 4.23
C LEU A 85 -7.90 -0.45 4.80
N LEU A 86 -6.99 0.46 5.15
CA LEU A 86 -5.74 0.07 5.79
C LEU A 86 -5.95 -0.49 7.21
N GLU A 87 -7.02 -0.09 7.91
CA GLU A 87 -7.36 -0.65 9.22
C GLU A 87 -7.83 -2.10 9.13
N LEU A 88 -8.44 -2.49 8.00
CA LEU A 88 -8.80 -3.90 7.72
C LEU A 88 -7.59 -4.82 7.48
N LEU A 89 -6.36 -4.26 7.43
CA LEU A 89 -5.12 -5.00 7.22
C LEU A 89 -4.36 -5.29 8.53
N GLN A 90 -4.84 -4.78 9.67
CA GLN A 90 -4.35 -5.18 11.00
C GLN A 90 -4.63 -6.66 11.26
#